data_AF-A0A6D2ISS1-F1
#
_entry.id   AF-A0A6D2ISS1-F1
#
_cell.length_a   1.000
_cell.length_b   1.000
_cell.length_c   1.000
_cell.angle_alpha   90.00
_cell.angle_beta   90.00
_cell.angle_gamma   90.00
#
_symmetry.space_group_name_H-M   'P 1'
#
loop_
_entity.id
_entity.type
_entity.pdbx_description
1 polymer ?
#
loop_
_entity_poly.entity_id
_entity_poly.type
_entity_poly.pdbx_seq_one_letter_code
_entity_poly.pdbx_strand_id
1 'polypeptide(L)'
;MAPHKTNPDDHPDDLRQTLEAFTMGLQDALTAAITDALHSVLDNQHQGRRTTRNRDHQSESSDDELVDNLFAVPVRDQRRQAQRDDDQEERRDLIHNNNTSRWESAFKVDIPEFTSSLNPEDFVDWLNMVEEILDFKKVPDDMRVPLVATRFKNRASAWWTQLKESCRRSGKPKIETWERLKKHMRRNFLPYNYERTLYTKLQNLRQGSRSVEEYATDFFQLISRATLLETEDQLVSRFIGGLRNQLRLTLQQFNPTSVSETHQRALDLEQQFHDSWSTFLNSVFR
;
A
#
# COMPACT_ATOMS: atom_id res chain seq x y z
N MET A 1 17.51 66.30 -11.62
CA MET A 1 17.61 65.58 -10.34
C MET A 1 17.72 64.10 -10.66
N ALA A 2 18.91 63.53 -10.48
CA ALA A 2 19.20 62.11 -10.66
C ALA A 2 18.94 61.37 -9.34
N PRO A 3 18.51 60.10 -9.35
CA PRO A 3 18.24 59.35 -8.12
C PRO A 3 19.56 58.88 -7.48
N HIS A 4 19.59 58.96 -6.15
CA HIS A 4 20.70 58.54 -5.29
C HIS A 4 20.99 57.04 -5.46
N LYS A 5 22.26 56.71 -5.74
CA LYS A 5 22.82 55.37 -5.60
C LYS A 5 23.03 55.09 -4.11
N THR A 6 22.30 54.12 -3.56
CA THR A 6 22.62 53.51 -2.26
C THR A 6 23.66 52.41 -2.47
N ASN A 7 24.67 52.42 -1.60
CA ASN A 7 25.88 51.61 -1.65
C ASN A 7 25.56 50.14 -1.26
N PRO A 8 26.23 49.12 -1.84
CA PRO A 8 25.88 47.71 -1.66
C PRO A 8 26.46 47.04 -0.39
N ASP A 9 27.06 47.78 0.54
CA ASP A 9 27.81 47.23 1.68
C ASP A 9 27.05 47.18 3.03
N ASP A 10 25.76 47.57 3.09
CA ASP A 10 24.97 47.57 4.35
C ASP A 10 24.17 46.28 4.62
N HIS A 11 24.25 45.27 3.74
CA HIS A 11 23.43 44.05 3.85
C HIS A 11 23.96 42.86 4.69
N PRO A 12 25.25 42.74 5.09
CA PRO A 12 25.68 41.55 5.84
C PRO A 12 25.29 41.59 7.33
N ASP A 13 25.08 42.78 7.90
CA ASP A 13 24.76 42.92 9.32
C ASP A 13 23.28 42.65 9.61
N ASP A 14 22.38 43.01 8.69
CA ASP A 14 20.94 42.74 8.82
C ASP A 14 20.63 41.22 8.78
N LEU A 15 21.33 40.46 7.93
CA LEU A 15 21.22 39.00 7.90
C LEU A 15 21.77 38.33 9.16
N ARG A 16 22.84 38.89 9.75
CA ARG A 16 23.37 38.38 11.02
C ARG A 16 22.43 38.68 12.17
N GLN A 17 21.87 39.88 12.22
CA GLN A 17 20.96 40.30 13.27
C GLN A 17 19.63 39.53 13.23
N THR A 18 19.13 39.22 12.02
CA THR A 18 17.95 38.36 11.85
C THR A 18 18.22 36.90 12.21
N LEU A 19 19.41 36.37 11.91
CA LEU A 19 19.81 35.02 12.33
C LEU A 19 19.98 34.92 13.86
N GLU A 20 20.55 35.94 14.49
CA GLU A 20 20.68 36.02 15.95
C GLU A 20 19.30 36.13 16.62
N ALA A 21 18.40 36.97 16.11
CA ALA A 21 17.02 37.05 16.60
C ALA A 21 16.26 35.71 16.44
N PHE A 22 16.47 35.01 15.33
CA PHE A 22 15.86 33.71 15.09
C PHE A 22 16.38 32.64 16.05
N THR A 23 17.70 32.59 16.27
CA THR A 23 18.32 31.61 17.18
C THR A 23 17.96 31.88 18.63
N MET A 24 17.85 33.14 19.05
CA MET A 24 17.31 33.51 20.36
C MET A 24 15.84 33.11 20.52
N GLY A 25 14.99 33.34 19.50
CA GLY A 25 13.59 32.93 19.54
C GLY A 25 13.41 31.41 19.60
N LEU A 26 14.28 30.66 18.91
CA LEU A 26 14.28 29.20 18.95
C LEU A 26 14.70 28.67 20.34
N GLN A 27 15.71 29.29 20.96
CA GLN A 27 16.14 28.92 22.31
C GLN A 27 15.05 29.20 23.35
N ASP A 28 14.40 30.37 23.27
CA ASP A 28 13.34 30.76 24.21
C ASP A 28 12.12 29.82 24.11
N ALA A 29 11.73 29.46 22.88
CA ALA A 29 10.66 28.49 22.63
C ALA A 29 11.00 27.09 23.16
N LEU A 30 12.26 26.65 23.01
CA LEU A 30 12.72 25.37 23.56
C LEU A 30 12.71 25.38 25.09
N THR A 31 13.17 26.46 25.72
CA THR A 31 13.14 26.57 27.17
C THR A 31 11.71 26.60 27.70
N ALA A 32 10.81 27.36 27.07
CA ALA A 32 9.40 27.44 27.43
C ALA A 32 8.73 26.06 27.34
N ALA A 33 8.94 25.33 26.24
CA ALA A 33 8.39 23.99 26.05
C ALA A 33 8.90 22.98 27.08
N ILE A 34 10.18 23.05 27.45
CA ILE A 34 10.76 22.20 28.50
C ILE A 34 10.15 22.53 29.87
N THR A 35 10.01 23.82 30.21
CA THR A 35 9.36 24.22 31.48
C THR A 35 7.89 23.79 31.55
N ASP A 36 7.13 23.91 30.46
CA ASP A 36 5.74 23.47 30.42
C ASP A 36 5.61 21.95 30.53
N ALA A 37 6.49 21.20 29.87
CA ALA A 37 6.54 19.75 29.99
C ALA A 37 6.90 19.32 31.43
N LEU A 38 7.84 20.01 32.08
CA LEU A 38 8.22 19.77 33.47
C LEU A 38 7.08 20.09 34.43
N HIS A 39 6.38 21.22 34.27
CA HIS A 39 5.22 21.55 35.08
C HIS A 39 4.07 20.54 34.89
N SER A 40 3.79 20.11 33.67
CA SER A 40 2.76 19.10 33.38
C SER A 40 3.08 17.74 34.03
N VAL A 41 4.34 17.31 34.01
CA VAL A 41 4.77 16.07 34.67
C VAL A 41 4.72 16.21 36.20
N LEU A 42 5.14 17.34 36.75
CA LEU A 42 5.06 17.63 38.18
C LEU A 42 3.60 17.68 38.66
N ASP A 43 2.68 18.28 37.91
CA ASP A 43 1.25 18.32 38.27
C ASP A 43 0.60 16.93 38.22
N ASN A 44 0.94 16.11 37.22
CA ASN A 44 0.50 14.72 37.16
C ASN A 44 1.00 13.89 38.35
N GLN A 45 2.21 14.16 38.84
CA GLN A 45 2.77 13.46 40.00
C GLN A 45 2.10 13.88 41.32
N HIS A 46 1.61 15.12 41.44
CA HIS A 46 0.87 15.59 42.61
C HIS A 46 -0.60 15.13 42.63
N GLN A 47 -1.24 14.94 41.47
CA GLN A 47 -2.60 14.38 41.40
C GLN A 47 -2.65 12.90 41.80
N GLY A 48 -1.60 12.13 41.49
CA GLY A 48 -1.48 10.72 41.91
C GLY A 48 -1.34 10.50 43.42
N ARG A 49 -1.05 11.55 44.20
CA ARG A 49 -0.81 11.47 45.65
C ARG A 49 -1.94 12.05 46.51
N ARG A 50 -2.99 12.63 45.90
CA ARG A 50 -4.15 13.21 46.62
C ARG A 50 -5.37 12.27 46.70
N THR A 51 -5.42 11.16 45.97
CA THR A 51 -6.57 10.24 45.97
C THR A 51 -6.52 9.14 47.04
N THR A 52 -5.47 9.07 47.86
CA THR A 52 -5.33 8.02 48.91
C THR A 52 -5.38 8.53 50.35
N ARG A 53 -5.76 9.80 50.61
CA ARG A 53 -5.77 10.36 51.98
C ARG A 53 -7.07 11.07 52.36
N ASN A 54 -8.22 10.58 51.90
CA ASN A 54 -9.51 11.08 52.35
C ASN A 54 -10.52 9.95 52.53
N ARG A 55 -10.21 9.00 53.42
CA ARG A 55 -11.25 8.19 54.05
C ARG A 55 -10.76 7.58 55.35
N ASP A 56 -10.38 8.44 56.29
CA ASP A 56 -10.22 8.01 57.66
C ASP A 56 -10.80 9.04 58.63
N HIS A 57 -11.74 8.53 59.43
CA HIS A 57 -12.23 9.03 60.72
C HIS A 57 -13.34 10.09 60.72
N GLN A 58 -14.58 9.62 60.96
CA GLN A 58 -15.33 9.99 62.17
C GLN A 58 -16.46 8.98 62.47
N SER A 59 -16.46 8.54 63.73
CA SER A 59 -17.40 7.70 64.49
C SER A 59 -18.83 8.31 64.52
N GLU A 60 -19.94 7.64 64.89
CA GLU A 60 -20.22 6.85 66.10
C GLU A 60 -21.50 5.98 65.97
N SER A 61 -21.51 4.89 66.74
CA SER A 61 -22.62 4.29 67.50
C SER A 61 -23.86 3.73 66.79
N SER A 62 -24.03 2.40 66.86
CA SER A 62 -24.89 1.77 67.88
C SER A 62 -24.74 0.25 67.84
N ASP A 63 -24.66 -0.33 69.03
CA ASP A 63 -24.62 -1.77 69.33
C ASP A 63 -25.85 -2.49 68.77
N ASP A 64 -25.66 -3.71 68.27
CA ASP A 64 -26.38 -4.89 68.76
C ASP A 64 -25.83 -6.18 68.11
N GLU A 65 -25.68 -7.20 68.94
CA GLU A 65 -25.23 -8.55 68.63
C GLU A 65 -26.04 -9.20 67.49
N LEU A 66 -25.44 -10.19 66.79
CA LEU A 66 -25.97 -11.56 66.64
C LEU A 66 -25.28 -12.33 65.49
N VAL A 67 -24.48 -13.32 65.91
CA VAL A 67 -24.15 -14.62 65.27
C VAL A 67 -23.77 -14.70 63.79
N ASP A 68 -22.52 -15.10 63.58
CA ASP A 68 -21.92 -15.50 62.31
C ASP A 68 -22.55 -16.82 61.79
N ASN A 69 -23.26 -16.75 60.65
CA ASN A 69 -23.81 -17.93 59.99
C ASN A 69 -22.75 -18.59 59.10
N LEU A 70 -22.01 -19.54 59.68
CA LEU A 70 -20.88 -20.28 59.09
C LEU A 70 -21.23 -21.24 57.93
N PHE A 71 -22.43 -21.15 57.35
CA PHE A 71 -22.91 -22.06 56.28
C PHE A 71 -23.39 -21.36 55.00
N ALA A 72 -23.24 -20.03 54.86
CA ALA A 72 -23.55 -19.35 53.61
C ALA A 72 -22.30 -19.25 52.72
N VAL A 73 -22.25 -20.06 51.65
CA VAL A 73 -21.27 -19.90 50.56
C VAL A 73 -21.39 -18.46 50.03
N PRO A 74 -20.30 -17.66 49.98
CA PRO A 74 -20.41 -16.26 49.60
C PRO A 74 -20.64 -16.14 48.09
N VAL A 75 -21.91 -15.96 47.72
CA VAL A 75 -22.40 -15.58 46.38
C VAL A 75 -21.72 -14.31 45.83
N ARG A 76 -20.94 -13.61 46.67
CA ARG A 76 -20.22 -12.38 46.35
C ARG A 76 -18.97 -12.59 45.49
N ASP A 77 -18.30 -13.75 45.58
CA ASP A 77 -17.07 -14.00 44.81
C ASP A 77 -17.36 -14.40 43.36
N GLN A 78 -18.44 -15.14 43.11
CA GLN A 78 -18.89 -15.49 41.75
C GLN A 78 -19.27 -14.24 40.93
N ARG A 79 -19.87 -13.23 41.57
CA ARG A 79 -20.24 -11.96 40.93
C ARG A 79 -19.04 -11.09 40.60
N ARG A 80 -18.01 -11.11 41.46
CA ARG A 80 -16.74 -10.39 41.26
C ARG A 80 -15.83 -11.03 40.21
N GLN A 81 -16.00 -12.31 39.93
CA GLN A 81 -15.27 -13.02 38.88
C GLN A 81 -15.97 -12.82 37.53
N ALA A 82 -17.30 -12.95 37.49
CA ALA A 82 -18.10 -12.60 36.31
C ALA A 82 -17.90 -11.15 35.85
N GLN A 83 -17.84 -10.17 36.78
CA GLN A 83 -17.57 -8.77 36.42
C GLN A 83 -16.13 -8.54 35.94
N ARG A 84 -15.14 -9.32 36.40
CA ARG A 84 -13.76 -9.21 35.88
C ARG A 84 -13.60 -9.84 34.51
N ASP A 85 -14.38 -10.87 34.20
CA ASP A 85 -14.41 -11.49 32.88
C ASP A 85 -15.15 -10.58 31.88
N ASP A 86 -16.28 -9.97 32.26
CA ASP A 86 -16.99 -8.94 31.47
C ASP A 86 -16.10 -7.71 31.20
N ASP A 87 -15.40 -7.19 32.22
CA ASP A 87 -14.48 -6.05 32.06
C ASP A 87 -13.26 -6.38 31.18
N GLN A 88 -12.83 -7.64 31.12
CA GLN A 88 -11.76 -8.10 30.21
C GLN A 88 -12.28 -8.30 28.79
N GLU A 89 -13.50 -8.78 28.61
CA GLU A 89 -14.15 -8.97 27.31
C GLU A 89 -14.47 -7.62 26.67
N GLU A 90 -15.05 -6.68 27.43
CA GLU A 90 -15.26 -5.28 26.97
C GLU A 90 -13.94 -4.60 26.60
N ARG A 91 -12.85 -4.80 27.36
CA ARG A 91 -11.53 -4.25 27.02
C ARG A 91 -10.94 -4.89 25.76
N ARG A 92 -11.17 -6.18 25.51
CA ARG A 92 -10.75 -6.84 24.26
C ARG A 92 -11.55 -6.32 23.07
N ASP A 93 -12.85 -6.11 23.25
CA ASP A 93 -13.74 -5.57 22.22
C ASP A 93 -13.44 -4.11 21.90
N LEU A 94 -13.11 -3.28 22.88
CA LEU A 94 -12.72 -1.88 22.68
C LEU A 94 -11.38 -1.75 21.93
N ILE A 95 -10.41 -2.64 22.19
CA ILE A 95 -9.13 -2.66 21.48
C ILE A 95 -9.31 -3.19 20.05
N HIS A 96 -10.19 -4.17 19.85
CA HIS A 96 -10.54 -4.68 18.52
C HIS A 96 -11.26 -3.60 17.69
N ASN A 97 -12.22 -2.88 18.30
CA ASN A 97 -13.07 -1.89 17.63
C ASN A 97 -12.32 -0.61 17.21
N ASN A 98 -11.34 -0.17 18.00
CA ASN A 98 -10.53 1.00 17.65
C ASN A 98 -9.56 0.73 16.49
N ASN A 99 -9.17 -0.54 16.30
CA ASN A 99 -8.34 -0.96 15.17
C ASN A 99 -9.19 -1.25 13.91
N THR A 100 -10.40 -1.80 14.06
CA THR A 100 -11.33 -2.04 12.94
C THR A 100 -11.77 -0.75 12.23
N SER A 101 -12.11 0.29 13.00
CA SER A 101 -12.72 1.50 12.44
C SER A 101 -11.76 2.34 11.56
N ARG A 102 -10.44 2.28 11.85
CA ARG A 102 -9.45 3.12 11.16
C ARG A 102 -9.14 2.65 9.73
N TRP A 103 -9.13 1.33 9.47
CA TRP A 103 -8.86 0.83 8.13
C TRP A 103 -10.13 0.81 7.25
N GLU A 104 -11.31 0.57 7.82
CA GLU A 104 -12.58 0.53 7.07
C GLU A 104 -12.86 1.80 6.25
N SER A 105 -12.55 2.97 6.80
CA SER A 105 -12.76 4.26 6.13
C SER A 105 -11.69 4.55 5.06
N ALA A 106 -10.43 4.16 5.32
CA ALA A 106 -9.31 4.39 4.39
C ALA A 106 -9.38 3.48 3.16
N PHE A 107 -9.70 2.19 3.34
CA PHE A 107 -9.86 1.25 2.23
C PHE A 107 -11.01 1.61 1.30
N LYS A 108 -12.03 2.31 1.83
CA LYS A 108 -13.14 2.75 1.00
C LYS A 108 -12.74 3.85 0.00
N VAL A 109 -11.63 4.53 0.19
CA VAL A 109 -11.13 5.54 -0.75
C VAL A 109 -9.98 4.98 -1.59
N ASP A 110 -9.17 4.10 -1.00
CA ASP A 110 -7.94 3.61 -1.63
C ASP A 110 -8.18 2.47 -2.64
N ILE A 111 -9.17 1.59 -2.43
CA ILE A 111 -9.37 0.47 -3.36
C ILE A 111 -10.05 0.99 -4.65
N PRO A 112 -9.49 0.73 -5.85
CA PRO A 112 -10.10 1.12 -7.11
C PRO A 112 -11.42 0.37 -7.37
N GLU A 113 -12.38 1.04 -8.02
CA GLU A 113 -13.64 0.41 -8.41
C GLU A 113 -13.45 -0.55 -9.60
N PHE A 114 -14.25 -1.61 -9.65
CA PHE A 114 -14.26 -2.56 -10.77
C PHE A 114 -15.64 -2.60 -11.42
N THR A 115 -15.72 -2.04 -12.63
CA THR A 115 -16.94 -1.97 -13.45
C THR A 115 -17.07 -3.13 -14.44
N SER A 116 -16.14 -4.09 -14.39
CA SER A 116 -15.83 -5.08 -15.43
C SER A 116 -15.46 -4.43 -16.76
N SER A 117 -14.17 -4.15 -16.96
CA SER A 117 -13.65 -3.74 -18.26
C SER A 117 -13.78 -4.89 -19.28
N LEU A 118 -14.02 -4.55 -20.55
CA LEU A 118 -13.99 -5.52 -21.66
C LEU A 118 -12.56 -6.00 -21.95
N ASN A 119 -11.54 -5.27 -21.49
CA ASN A 119 -10.15 -5.63 -21.67
C ASN A 119 -9.69 -6.58 -20.55
N PRO A 120 -9.23 -7.80 -20.87
CA PRO A 120 -8.66 -8.72 -19.89
C PRO A 120 -7.43 -8.17 -19.17
N GLU A 121 -6.67 -7.28 -19.82
CA GLU A 121 -5.44 -6.69 -19.26
C GLU A 121 -5.79 -5.71 -18.14
N ASP A 122 -6.76 -4.81 -18.35
CA ASP A 122 -7.26 -3.90 -17.29
C ASP A 122 -7.74 -4.67 -16.05
N PHE A 123 -8.36 -5.84 -16.25
CA PHE A 123 -8.79 -6.68 -15.14
C PHE A 123 -7.60 -7.25 -14.35
N VAL A 124 -6.56 -7.71 -15.03
CA VAL A 124 -5.34 -8.23 -14.38
C VAL A 124 -4.62 -7.10 -13.63
N ASP A 125 -4.50 -5.94 -14.26
CA ASP A 125 -3.85 -4.78 -13.64
C ASP A 125 -4.62 -4.28 -12.42
N TRP A 126 -5.95 -4.20 -12.51
CA TRP A 126 -6.81 -3.90 -11.36
C TRP A 126 -6.64 -4.94 -10.24
N LEU A 127 -6.59 -6.24 -10.59
CA LEU A 127 -6.45 -7.30 -9.60
C LEU A 127 -5.12 -7.22 -8.85
N ASN A 128 -4.03 -6.96 -9.57
CA ASN A 128 -2.69 -6.78 -9.00
C ASN A 128 -2.63 -5.56 -8.10
N MET A 129 -3.22 -4.42 -8.51
CA MET A 129 -3.27 -3.21 -7.70
C MET A 129 -4.06 -3.44 -6.39
N VAL A 130 -5.20 -4.12 -6.46
CA VAL A 130 -5.99 -4.44 -5.26
C VAL A 130 -5.19 -5.34 -4.32
N GLU A 131 -4.52 -6.36 -4.85
CA GLU A 131 -3.67 -7.26 -4.08
C GLU A 131 -2.55 -6.51 -3.35
N GLU A 132 -1.85 -5.62 -4.05
CA GLU A 132 -0.81 -4.76 -3.47
C GLU A 132 -1.37 -3.85 -2.36
N ILE A 133 -2.56 -3.26 -2.54
CA ILE A 133 -3.20 -2.42 -1.52
C ILE A 133 -3.59 -3.24 -0.28
N LEU A 134 -4.16 -4.43 -0.47
CA LEU A 134 -4.55 -5.34 0.62
C LEU A 134 -3.32 -5.78 1.43
N ASP A 135 -2.23 -6.11 0.77
CA ASP A 135 -0.99 -6.53 1.41
C ASP A 135 -0.27 -5.36 2.08
N PHE A 136 -0.19 -4.20 1.40
CA PHE A 136 0.45 -3.00 1.94
C PHE A 136 -0.19 -2.54 3.25
N LYS A 137 -1.52 -2.56 3.35
CA LYS A 137 -2.20 -2.23 4.63
C LYS A 137 -2.57 -3.41 5.50
N LYS A 138 -2.00 -4.59 5.20
CA LYS A 138 -2.07 -5.80 6.05
C LYS A 138 -3.51 -6.15 6.44
N VAL A 139 -4.39 -6.21 5.45
CA VAL A 139 -5.81 -6.53 5.68
C VAL A 139 -5.95 -7.96 6.21
N PRO A 140 -6.72 -8.17 7.29
CA PRO A 140 -7.10 -9.50 7.74
C PRO A 140 -7.81 -10.30 6.64
N ASP A 141 -7.46 -11.58 6.49
CA ASP A 141 -7.95 -12.41 5.37
C ASP A 141 -9.47 -12.51 5.28
N ASP A 142 -10.15 -12.48 6.44
CA ASP A 142 -11.61 -12.50 6.59
C ASP A 142 -12.27 -11.21 6.07
N MET A 143 -11.55 -10.09 6.04
CA MET A 143 -12.06 -8.79 5.59
C MET A 143 -11.71 -8.45 4.13
N ARG A 144 -10.74 -9.15 3.52
CA ARG A 144 -10.35 -8.94 2.11
C ARG A 144 -11.53 -9.10 1.15
N VAL A 145 -12.29 -10.19 1.27
CA VAL A 145 -13.43 -10.46 0.36
C VAL A 145 -14.58 -9.46 0.54
N PRO A 146 -15.07 -9.19 1.77
CA PRO A 146 -16.08 -8.16 2.01
C PRO A 146 -15.67 -6.78 1.45
N LEU A 147 -14.43 -6.35 1.69
CA LEU A 147 -13.92 -5.06 1.21
C LEU A 147 -13.96 -4.97 -0.31
N VAL A 148 -13.37 -5.95 -1.00
CA VAL A 148 -13.32 -5.95 -2.47
C VAL A 148 -14.72 -6.08 -3.07
N ALA A 149 -15.62 -6.83 -2.43
CA ALA A 149 -17.00 -6.94 -2.87
C ALA A 149 -17.74 -5.58 -2.89
N THR A 150 -17.37 -4.64 -2.01
CA THR A 150 -17.95 -3.28 -2.03
C THR A 150 -17.56 -2.46 -3.26
N ARG A 151 -16.48 -2.86 -3.95
CA ARG A 151 -15.89 -2.17 -5.11
C ARG A 151 -16.47 -2.61 -6.44
N PHE A 152 -17.23 -3.70 -6.44
CA PHE A 152 -17.87 -4.18 -7.66
C PHE A 152 -19.01 -3.25 -8.07
N LYS A 153 -19.00 -2.85 -9.33
CA LYS A 153 -20.02 -2.00 -9.94
C LYS A 153 -20.56 -2.66 -11.20
N ASN A 154 -21.74 -2.22 -11.63
CA ASN A 154 -22.38 -2.63 -12.88
C ASN A 154 -22.42 -4.16 -13.06
N ARG A 155 -21.81 -4.68 -14.13
CA ARG A 155 -21.81 -6.11 -14.43
C ARG A 155 -21.04 -6.93 -13.38
N ALA A 156 -20.01 -6.37 -12.74
CA ALA A 156 -19.28 -7.07 -11.67
C ALA A 156 -20.16 -7.27 -10.41
N SER A 157 -20.98 -6.29 -10.03
CA SER A 157 -21.86 -6.42 -8.86
C SER A 157 -23.00 -7.42 -9.11
N ALA A 158 -23.55 -7.43 -10.32
CA ALA A 158 -24.53 -8.43 -10.74
C ALA A 158 -23.95 -9.85 -10.71
N TRP A 159 -22.73 -10.03 -11.25
CA TRP A 159 -22.00 -11.29 -11.19
C TRP A 159 -21.77 -11.77 -9.76
N TRP A 160 -21.31 -10.89 -8.86
CA TRP A 160 -21.08 -11.25 -7.46
C TRP A 160 -22.36 -11.69 -6.75
N THR A 161 -23.47 -11.01 -7.02
CA THR A 161 -24.78 -11.37 -6.47
C THR A 161 -25.24 -12.75 -6.96
N GLN A 162 -25.09 -13.01 -8.27
CA GLN A 162 -25.40 -14.32 -8.85
C GLN A 162 -24.49 -15.42 -8.30
N LEU A 163 -23.21 -15.14 -8.08
CA LEU A 163 -22.26 -16.09 -7.52
C LEU A 163 -22.63 -16.49 -6.08
N LYS A 164 -22.97 -15.52 -5.23
CA LYS A 164 -23.47 -15.78 -3.86
C LYS A 164 -24.72 -16.66 -3.88
N GLU A 165 -25.67 -16.34 -4.74
CA GLU A 165 -26.92 -17.10 -4.87
C GLU A 165 -26.69 -18.51 -5.41
N SER A 166 -25.78 -18.68 -6.36
CA SER A 166 -25.36 -19.99 -6.87
C SER A 166 -24.73 -20.88 -5.79
N CYS A 167 -23.86 -20.31 -4.95
CA CYS A 167 -23.30 -21.01 -3.79
C CYS A 167 -24.41 -21.44 -2.81
N ARG A 168 -25.36 -20.55 -2.51
CA ARG A 168 -26.49 -20.81 -1.62
C ARG A 168 -27.36 -21.97 -2.12
N ARG A 169 -27.72 -21.98 -3.41
CA ARG A 169 -28.54 -23.04 -4.03
C ARG A 169 -27.81 -24.38 -4.12
N SER A 170 -26.51 -24.35 -4.38
CA SER A 170 -25.69 -25.57 -4.54
C SER A 170 -25.21 -26.15 -3.21
N GLY A 171 -25.57 -25.55 -2.06
CA GLY A 171 -25.07 -25.95 -0.75
C GLY A 171 -23.55 -25.78 -0.57
N LYS A 172 -22.89 -24.97 -1.42
CA LYS A 172 -21.44 -24.77 -1.38
C LYS A 172 -21.08 -23.73 -0.31
N PRO A 173 -19.91 -23.86 0.35
CA PRO A 173 -19.46 -22.88 1.34
C PRO A 173 -19.26 -21.52 0.67
N LYS A 174 -19.54 -20.45 1.44
CA LYS A 174 -19.33 -19.06 1.03
C LYS A 174 -17.87 -18.86 0.58
N ILE A 175 -17.68 -17.86 -0.28
CA ILE A 175 -16.36 -17.44 -0.73
C ILE A 175 -15.83 -16.49 0.34
N GLU A 176 -15.03 -17.02 1.26
CA GLU A 176 -14.49 -16.27 2.40
C GLU A 176 -13.01 -15.91 2.18
N THR A 177 -12.28 -16.74 1.45
CA THR A 177 -10.85 -16.53 1.18
C THR A 177 -10.63 -15.69 -0.08
N TRP A 178 -9.67 -14.75 -0.03
CA TRP A 178 -9.23 -13.95 -1.17
C TRP A 178 -8.85 -14.81 -2.39
N GLU A 179 -8.10 -15.91 -2.19
CA GLU A 179 -7.72 -16.83 -3.27
C GLU A 179 -8.90 -17.44 -4.02
N ARG A 180 -9.95 -17.87 -3.31
CA ARG A 180 -11.17 -18.39 -3.95
C ARG A 180 -11.86 -17.29 -4.75
N LEU A 181 -11.91 -16.06 -4.25
CA LEU A 181 -12.47 -14.93 -4.98
C LEU A 181 -11.66 -14.67 -6.26
N LYS A 182 -10.33 -14.57 -6.19
CA LYS A 182 -9.44 -14.40 -7.36
C LYS A 182 -9.70 -15.48 -8.41
N LYS A 183 -9.81 -16.75 -8.01
CA LYS A 183 -10.10 -17.87 -8.91
C LYS A 183 -11.45 -17.70 -9.63
N HIS A 184 -12.48 -17.31 -8.91
CA HIS A 184 -13.80 -17.06 -9.49
C HIS A 184 -13.80 -15.85 -10.43
N MET A 185 -13.09 -14.78 -10.06
CA MET A 185 -12.95 -13.58 -10.89
C MET A 185 -12.19 -13.88 -12.19
N ARG A 186 -11.03 -14.54 -12.11
CA ARG A 186 -10.25 -14.96 -13.28
C ARG A 186 -11.08 -15.82 -14.23
N ARG A 187 -11.84 -16.79 -13.70
CA ARG A 187 -12.72 -17.64 -14.53
C ARG A 187 -13.84 -16.88 -15.25
N ASN A 188 -14.33 -15.77 -14.67
CA ASN A 188 -15.48 -15.05 -15.21
C ASN A 188 -15.07 -13.87 -16.12
N PHE A 189 -13.96 -13.20 -15.81
CA PHE A 189 -13.53 -11.98 -16.49
C PHE A 189 -12.36 -12.19 -17.46
N LEU A 190 -11.65 -13.32 -17.40
CA LEU A 190 -10.66 -13.68 -18.42
C LEU A 190 -11.24 -14.60 -19.48
N PRO A 191 -10.88 -14.40 -20.77
CA PRO A 191 -11.14 -15.37 -21.82
C PRO A 191 -10.51 -16.74 -21.50
N TYR A 192 -11.18 -17.82 -21.91
CA TYR A 192 -10.69 -19.19 -21.67
C TYR A 192 -9.30 -19.47 -22.27
N ASN A 193 -8.92 -18.72 -23.32
CA ASN A 193 -7.65 -18.82 -24.01
C ASN A 193 -6.69 -17.68 -23.64
N TYR A 194 -6.93 -16.94 -22.54
CA TYR A 194 -6.13 -15.77 -22.18
C TYR A 194 -4.63 -16.07 -22.09
N GLU A 195 -4.24 -17.11 -21.34
CA GLU A 195 -2.83 -17.52 -21.23
C GLU A 195 -2.23 -17.90 -22.59
N ARG A 196 -2.96 -18.69 -23.39
CA ARG A 196 -2.54 -19.03 -24.75
C ARG A 196 -2.35 -17.79 -25.63
N THR A 197 -3.24 -16.80 -25.50
CA THR A 197 -3.15 -15.54 -26.22
C THR A 197 -1.91 -14.76 -25.79
N LEU A 198 -1.59 -14.70 -24.49
CA LEU A 198 -0.37 -14.07 -23.99
C LEU A 198 0.88 -14.76 -24.55
N TYR A 199 0.92 -16.10 -24.54
CA TYR A 199 2.02 -16.86 -25.14
C TYR A 199 2.20 -16.57 -26.63
N THR A 200 1.11 -16.55 -27.39
CA THR A 200 1.14 -16.24 -28.81
C THR A 200 1.59 -14.79 -29.05
N LYS A 201 1.10 -13.82 -28.25
CA LYS A 201 1.54 -12.42 -28.32
C LYS A 201 3.04 -12.30 -28.06
N LEU A 202 3.56 -12.96 -27.01
CA LEU A 202 4.98 -12.93 -26.67
C LEU A 202 5.83 -13.60 -27.76
N GLN A 203 5.43 -14.78 -28.25
CA GLN A 203 6.14 -15.51 -29.30
C GLN A 203 6.25 -14.70 -30.60
N ASN A 204 5.20 -13.94 -30.91
CA ASN A 204 5.11 -13.12 -32.12
C ASN A 204 5.52 -11.66 -31.89
N LEU A 205 6.00 -11.30 -30.69
CA LEU A 205 6.42 -9.94 -30.41
C LEU A 205 7.64 -9.60 -31.25
N ARG A 206 7.54 -8.54 -32.05
CA ARG A 206 8.62 -8.02 -32.89
C ARG A 206 8.70 -6.52 -32.71
N GLN A 207 9.90 -5.97 -32.74
CA GLN A 207 10.13 -4.51 -32.72
C GLN A 207 9.42 -3.84 -33.91
N GLY A 208 9.52 -4.43 -35.11
CA GLY A 208 8.87 -3.90 -36.30
C GLY A 208 9.39 -2.49 -36.63
N SER A 209 8.50 -1.53 -36.89
CA SER A 209 8.83 -0.11 -37.12
C SER A 209 8.87 0.74 -35.85
N ARG A 210 8.69 0.15 -34.67
CA ARG A 210 8.67 0.84 -33.37
C ARG A 210 10.07 1.01 -32.80
N SER A 211 10.24 1.94 -31.87
CA SER A 211 11.49 2.10 -31.12
C SER A 211 11.82 0.86 -30.29
N VAL A 212 13.07 0.72 -29.86
CA VAL A 212 13.49 -0.31 -28.89
C VAL A 212 12.72 -0.14 -27.58
N GLU A 213 12.44 1.09 -27.17
CA GLU A 213 11.76 1.38 -25.89
C GLU A 213 10.30 0.93 -25.89
N GLU A 214 9.55 1.22 -26.96
CA GLU A 214 8.17 0.74 -27.12
C GLU A 214 8.11 -0.79 -27.18
N TYR A 215 9.07 -1.42 -27.87
CA TYR A 215 9.18 -2.87 -27.92
C TYR A 215 9.49 -3.48 -26.54
N ALA A 216 10.43 -2.88 -25.80
CA ALA A 216 10.81 -3.34 -24.48
C ALA A 216 9.64 -3.22 -23.49
N THR A 217 8.90 -2.12 -23.55
CA THR A 217 7.69 -1.91 -22.73
C THR A 217 6.69 -3.05 -22.92
N ASP A 218 6.35 -3.39 -24.16
CA ASP A 218 5.44 -4.50 -24.46
C ASP A 218 5.99 -5.85 -23.99
N PHE A 219 7.30 -6.06 -24.15
CA PHE A 219 7.97 -7.31 -23.77
C PHE A 219 7.88 -7.54 -22.26
N PHE A 220 8.26 -6.55 -21.45
CA PHE A 220 8.20 -6.66 -19.99
C PHE A 220 6.76 -6.80 -19.48
N GLN A 221 5.82 -6.07 -20.09
CA GLN A 221 4.41 -6.20 -19.78
C GLN A 221 3.86 -7.62 -20.06
N LEU A 222 4.22 -8.21 -21.20
CA LEU A 222 3.78 -9.57 -21.55
C LEU A 222 4.39 -10.63 -20.62
N ILE A 223 5.67 -10.50 -20.25
CA ILE A 223 6.33 -11.42 -19.32
C ILE A 223 5.68 -11.37 -17.94
N SER A 224 5.49 -10.15 -17.41
CA SER A 224 4.87 -9.94 -16.10
C SER A 224 3.48 -10.59 -16.03
N ARG A 225 2.68 -10.46 -17.10
CA ARG A 225 1.33 -11.04 -17.14
C ARG A 225 1.29 -12.54 -17.42
N ALA A 226 2.23 -13.08 -18.19
CA ALA A 226 2.24 -14.49 -18.57
C ALA A 226 2.65 -15.43 -17.41
N THR A 227 3.09 -14.90 -16.25
CA THR A 227 3.60 -15.68 -15.10
C THR A 227 4.59 -16.76 -15.56
N LEU A 228 5.45 -16.38 -16.50
CA LEU A 228 6.36 -17.28 -17.17
C LEU A 228 7.55 -17.62 -16.29
N LEU A 229 7.73 -18.89 -15.98
CA LEU A 229 8.95 -19.42 -15.36
C LEU A 229 9.99 -19.72 -16.45
N GLU A 230 10.36 -18.70 -17.23
CA GLU A 230 11.47 -18.80 -18.16
C GLU A 230 12.77 -18.40 -17.48
N THR A 231 13.86 -19.08 -17.84
CA THR A 231 15.20 -18.70 -17.40
C THR A 231 15.61 -17.37 -18.04
N GLU A 232 16.51 -16.64 -17.39
CA GLU A 232 17.02 -15.36 -17.90
C GLU A 232 17.57 -15.52 -19.34
N ASP A 233 18.27 -16.62 -19.63
CA ASP A 233 18.81 -16.92 -20.96
C ASP A 233 17.73 -17.09 -22.05
N GLN A 234 16.60 -17.71 -21.69
CA GLN A 234 15.45 -17.81 -22.59
C GLN A 234 14.82 -16.45 -22.84
N LEU A 235 14.70 -15.61 -21.80
CA LEU A 235 14.15 -14.26 -21.93
C LEU A 235 15.06 -13.38 -22.80
N VAL A 236 16.38 -13.43 -22.60
CA VAL A 236 17.36 -12.74 -23.45
C VAL A 236 17.24 -13.19 -24.91
N SER A 237 17.21 -14.50 -25.14
CA SER A 237 17.06 -15.08 -26.48
C SER A 237 15.78 -14.61 -27.17
N ARG A 238 14.66 -14.54 -26.44
CA ARG A 238 13.39 -14.00 -26.96
C ARG A 238 13.48 -12.51 -27.26
N PHE A 239 14.06 -11.73 -26.33
CA PHE A 239 14.20 -10.29 -26.50
C PHE A 239 15.01 -9.97 -27.75
N ILE A 240 16.20 -10.58 -27.89
CA ILE A 240 17.08 -10.44 -29.07
C ILE A 240 16.38 -10.92 -30.34
N GLY A 241 15.67 -12.06 -30.26
CA GLY A 241 14.95 -12.64 -31.40
C GLY A 241 13.86 -11.73 -31.96
N GLY A 242 13.25 -10.89 -31.12
CA GLY A 242 12.22 -9.94 -31.52
C GLY A 242 12.73 -8.58 -32.02
N LEU A 243 14.00 -8.24 -31.78
CA LEU A 243 14.61 -7.00 -32.29
C LEU A 243 14.76 -6.99 -33.82
N ARG A 244 14.89 -5.79 -34.38
CA ARG A 244 15.23 -5.60 -35.80
C ARG A 244 16.56 -6.27 -36.13
N ASN A 245 16.68 -6.76 -37.37
CA ASN A 245 17.83 -7.56 -37.80
C ASN A 245 19.18 -6.86 -37.59
N GLN A 246 19.26 -5.55 -37.82
CA GLN A 246 20.48 -4.76 -37.62
C GLN A 246 20.94 -4.78 -36.15
N LEU A 247 20.03 -4.55 -35.20
CA LEU A 247 20.33 -4.56 -33.77
C LEU A 247 20.64 -5.98 -33.30
N ARG A 248 19.87 -6.96 -33.76
CA ARG A 248 20.01 -8.38 -33.40
C ARG A 248 21.40 -8.93 -33.72
N LEU A 249 21.90 -8.70 -34.94
CA LEU A 249 23.22 -9.20 -35.37
C LEU A 249 24.35 -8.62 -34.53
N THR A 250 24.26 -7.33 -34.20
CA THR A 250 25.25 -6.65 -33.37
C THR A 250 25.20 -7.14 -31.92
N LEU A 251 24.01 -7.29 -31.34
CA LEU A 251 23.84 -7.78 -29.96
C LEU A 251 24.29 -9.22 -29.76
N GLN A 252 24.10 -10.09 -30.75
CA GLN A 252 24.57 -11.48 -30.70
C GLN A 252 26.09 -11.60 -30.56
N GLN A 253 26.86 -10.59 -30.99
CA GLN A 253 28.32 -10.59 -30.83
C GLN A 253 28.74 -10.32 -29.38
N PHE A 254 27.90 -9.61 -28.62
CA PHE A 254 28.20 -9.21 -27.26
C PHE A 254 27.77 -10.23 -26.20
N ASN A 255 26.95 -11.23 -26.56
CA ASN A 255 26.44 -12.28 -25.67
C ASN A 255 25.94 -11.74 -24.31
N PRO A 256 24.93 -10.86 -24.30
CA PRO A 256 24.40 -10.31 -23.06
C PRO A 256 23.80 -11.42 -22.19
N THR A 257 23.90 -11.26 -20.87
CA THR A 257 23.51 -12.30 -19.89
C THR A 257 22.20 -12.01 -19.17
N SER A 258 21.66 -10.80 -19.36
CA SER A 258 20.38 -10.37 -18.79
C SER A 258 19.55 -9.57 -19.78
N VAL A 259 18.23 -9.60 -19.61
CA VAL A 259 17.30 -8.80 -20.41
C VAL A 259 17.57 -7.30 -20.22
N SER A 260 17.90 -6.87 -19.01
CA SER A 260 18.22 -5.47 -18.71
C SER A 260 19.48 -5.01 -19.47
N GLU A 261 20.53 -5.82 -19.46
CA GLU A 261 21.75 -5.54 -20.23
C GLU A 261 21.45 -5.47 -21.73
N THR A 262 20.66 -6.44 -22.22
CA THR A 262 20.24 -6.49 -23.63
C THR A 262 19.48 -5.23 -24.04
N HIS A 263 18.53 -4.78 -23.22
CA HIS A 263 17.72 -3.60 -23.47
C HIS A 263 18.57 -2.32 -23.54
N GLN A 264 19.46 -2.10 -22.57
CA GLN A 264 20.35 -0.94 -22.56
C GLN A 264 21.26 -0.89 -23.80
N ARG A 265 21.90 -2.02 -24.13
CA ARG A 265 22.74 -2.10 -25.33
C ARG A 265 21.93 -1.90 -26.61
N ALA A 266 20.69 -2.38 -26.67
CA ALA A 266 19.81 -2.18 -27.82
C ALA A 266 19.46 -0.69 -28.01
N LEU A 267 19.25 0.05 -26.92
CA LEU A 267 19.00 1.49 -26.96
C LEU A 267 20.23 2.26 -27.49
N ASP A 268 21.42 1.96 -26.97
CA ASP A 268 22.67 2.59 -27.41
C ASP A 268 22.91 2.37 -28.91
N LEU A 269 22.66 1.15 -29.38
CA LEU A 269 22.78 0.82 -30.79
C LEU A 269 21.74 1.54 -31.64
N GLU A 270 20.47 1.60 -31.21
CA GLU A 270 19.43 2.32 -31.94
C GLU A 270 19.79 3.80 -32.12
N GLN A 271 20.35 4.44 -31.09
CA GLN A 271 20.84 5.82 -31.17
C GLN A 271 22.02 5.96 -32.14
N GLN A 272 23.02 5.08 -32.06
CA GLN A 272 24.17 5.10 -32.98
C GLN A 272 23.76 4.94 -34.44
N PHE A 273 22.81 4.05 -34.72
CA PHE A 273 22.28 3.88 -36.08
C PHE A 273 21.51 5.11 -36.54
N HIS A 274 20.73 5.75 -35.68
CA HIS A 274 20.02 6.98 -35.99
C HIS A 274 20.99 8.15 -36.30
N ASP A 275 22.03 8.32 -35.49
CA ASP A 275 23.03 9.38 -35.66
C ASP A 275 23.90 9.17 -36.90
N SER A 276 24.27 7.92 -37.19
CA SER A 276 24.98 7.56 -38.41
C SER A 276 24.14 7.85 -39.67
N TRP A 277 22.85 7.50 -39.65
CA TRP A 277 21.97 7.68 -40.80
C TRP A 277 21.63 9.15 -41.05
N SER A 278 21.42 9.94 -39.99
CA SER A 278 21.21 11.38 -40.09
C SER A 278 22.47 12.10 -40.60
N THR A 279 23.65 11.71 -40.15
CA THR A 279 24.93 12.24 -40.65
C THR A 279 25.13 11.91 -42.13
N PHE A 280 24.81 10.68 -42.56
CA PHE A 280 24.89 10.26 -43.96
C PHE A 280 23.95 11.08 -44.85
N LEU A 281 22.67 11.25 -44.48
CA LEU A 281 21.74 12.06 -45.26
C LEU A 281 22.18 13.52 -45.39
N ASN A 282 22.64 14.11 -44.28
CA ASN A 282 23.14 15.49 -44.26
C ASN A 282 24.40 15.66 -45.13
N SER A 283 25.15 14.58 -45.39
CA SER A 283 26.32 14.59 -46.28
C SER A 283 25.99 14.34 -47.74
N VAL A 284 24.89 13.65 -48.05
CA VAL A 284 24.53 13.25 -49.43
C VAL A 284 23.64 14.29 -50.12
N PHE A 285 22.84 15.04 -49.36
CA PHE A 285 21.89 16.03 -49.90
C PHE A 285 22.33 17.49 -49.70
N ARG A 286 23.63 17.72 -49.47
CA ARG A 286 24.23 19.05 -49.31
C ARG A 286 25.13 19.42 -50.47
#